data_AF-A0A822HAX1-F1
#
_entry.id   AF-A0A822HAX1-F1
#
_cell.length_a   1.000
_cell.length_b   1.000
_cell.length_c   1.000
_cell.angle_alpha   90.00
_cell.angle_beta   90.00
_cell.angle_gamma   90.00
#
_symmetry.space_group_name_H-M   'P 1'
#
loop_
_entity.id
_entity.type
_entity.pdbx_description
1 polymer ?
#
loop_
_entity_poly.entity_id
_entity_poly.type
_entity_poly.pdbx_seq_one_letter_code
_entity_poly.pdbx_strand_id
1 'polypeptide(L)'
;MYSQIFKEILLEIEHEPQAVQDLVTYCQEQYQGNKNEIKIINEFQRNYKASDAIWWYTRQCFTYKMLNGALRTLNGDIMIRMGFFLCDVHRQIEHLHKQQ
;
A
#
# COMPACT_ATOMS: atom_id res chain seq x y z
N MET A 1 10.63 17.58 -5.04
CA MET A 1 9.51 18.49 -5.35
C MET A 1 8.27 17.71 -5.81
N TYR A 2 8.31 17.00 -6.96
CA TYR A 2 7.14 16.22 -7.44
C TYR A 2 6.66 15.12 -6.48
N SER A 3 7.57 14.34 -5.89
CA SER A 3 7.21 13.29 -4.92
C SER A 3 6.52 13.82 -3.66
N GLN A 4 6.78 15.07 -3.28
CA GLN A 4 6.22 15.69 -2.07
C GLN A 4 4.79 16.17 -2.32
N ILE A 5 4.54 16.80 -3.46
CA ILE A 5 3.19 17.17 -3.90
C ILE A 5 2.32 15.92 -4.06
N PHE A 6 2.85 14.85 -4.68
CA PHE A 6 2.10 13.59 -4.78
C PHE A 6 1.80 12.96 -3.43
N LYS A 7 2.75 13.01 -2.50
CA LYS A 7 2.52 12.56 -1.12
C LYS A 7 1.38 13.37 -0.49
N GLU A 8 1.42 14.70 -0.58
CA GLU A 8 0.40 15.58 -0.01
C GLU A 8 -0.99 15.30 -0.60
N ILE A 9 -1.10 15.19 -1.93
CA ILE A 9 -2.35 14.84 -2.61
C ILE A 9 -2.88 13.48 -2.13
N LEU A 10 -2.02 12.45 -2.07
CA LEU A 10 -2.45 11.12 -1.65
C LEU A 10 -2.91 11.07 -0.20
N LEU A 11 -2.37 11.93 0.67
CA LEU A 11 -2.75 12.02 2.08
C LEU A 11 -4.09 12.73 2.31
N GLU A 12 -4.50 13.59 1.37
CA GLU A 12 -5.77 14.32 1.42
C GLU A 12 -6.93 13.55 0.79
N ILE A 13 -6.65 12.52 -0.02
CA ILE A 13 -7.68 11.69 -0.63
C ILE A 13 -8.38 10.86 0.45
N GLU A 14 -9.70 11.00 0.54
CA GLU A 14 -10.53 10.05 1.28
C GLU A 14 -10.50 8.69 0.58
N HIS A 15 -10.11 7.66 1.31
CA HIS A 15 -10.09 6.30 0.77
C HIS A 15 -11.40 5.61 1.07
N GLU A 16 -11.96 4.96 0.04
CA GLU A 16 -13.20 4.21 0.22
C GLU A 16 -13.00 3.02 1.17
N PRO A 17 -14.04 2.65 1.94
CA PRO A 17 -13.99 1.47 2.81
C PRO A 17 -13.63 0.16 2.08
N GLN A 18 -13.85 0.12 0.76
CA GLN A 18 -13.61 -1.04 -0.10
C GLN A 18 -12.20 -1.07 -0.72
N ALA A 19 -11.37 -0.05 -0.48
CA ALA A 19 -10.05 0.09 -1.11
C ALA A 19 -9.11 -1.13 -0.88
N VAL A 20 -9.19 -1.76 0.30
CA VAL A 20 -8.44 -3.00 0.59
C VAL A 20 -8.88 -4.14 -0.33
N GLN A 21 -10.19 -4.30 -0.53
CA GLN A 21 -10.74 -5.36 -1.37
C GLN A 21 -10.42 -5.12 -2.85
N ASP A 22 -10.46 -3.87 -3.30
CA ASP A 22 -10.10 -3.50 -4.67
C ASP A 22 -8.62 -3.76 -4.95
N LEU A 23 -7.74 -3.40 -4.00
CA LEU A 23 -6.32 -3.70 -4.09
C LEU A 23 -6.07 -5.21 -4.15
N VAL A 24 -6.72 -5.98 -3.28
CA VAL A 24 -6.58 -7.44 -3.24
C VAL A 24 -7.02 -8.08 -4.56
N THR A 25 -8.17 -7.69 -5.10
CA THR A 25 -8.68 -8.20 -6.38
C THR A 25 -7.70 -7.92 -7.51
N TYR A 26 -7.23 -6.67 -7.60
CA TYR A 26 -6.22 -6.28 -8.58
C TYR A 26 -4.92 -7.10 -8.44
N CYS A 27 -4.41 -7.27 -7.23
CA CYS A 27 -3.21 -8.05 -6.99
C CYS A 27 -3.40 -9.54 -7.31
N GLN A 28 -4.56 -10.13 -7.00
CA GLN A 28 -4.85 -11.51 -7.35
C GLN A 28 -4.80 -11.72 -8.87
N GLU A 29 -5.32 -10.78 -9.65
CA GLU A 29 -5.25 -10.79 -11.12
C GLU A 29 -3.83 -10.63 -11.65
N GLN A 30 -3.05 -9.69 -11.10
CA GLN A 30 -1.66 -9.47 -11.52
C GLN A 30 -0.74 -10.67 -11.19
N TYR A 31 -1.03 -11.40 -10.12
CA TYR A 31 -0.19 -12.49 -9.61
C TYR A 31 -0.78 -13.89 -9.82
N GLN A 32 -1.77 -14.08 -10.72
CA GLN A 32 -2.47 -15.38 -10.91
C GLN A 32 -1.54 -16.59 -11.10
N GLY A 33 -0.36 -16.41 -11.71
CA GLY A 33 0.65 -17.48 -11.89
C GLY A 33 1.58 -17.71 -10.70
N ASN A 34 1.61 -16.82 -9.71
CA ASN A 34 2.52 -16.87 -8.58
C ASN A 34 1.80 -17.31 -7.30
N LYS A 35 1.76 -18.63 -7.08
CA LYS A 35 1.10 -19.25 -5.91
C LYS A 35 1.58 -18.69 -4.57
N ASN A 36 2.84 -18.26 -4.48
CA ASN A 36 3.40 -17.71 -3.25
C ASN A 36 2.85 -16.30 -2.97
N GLU A 37 2.86 -15.42 -3.98
CA GLU A 37 2.27 -14.08 -3.83
C GLU A 37 0.76 -14.16 -3.59
N ILE A 38 0.03 -15.05 -4.26
CA ILE A 38 -1.41 -15.25 -4.00
C ILE A 38 -1.70 -15.63 -2.55
N LYS A 39 -0.87 -16.50 -1.94
CA LYS A 39 -1.00 -16.82 -0.51
C LYS A 39 -0.80 -15.58 0.38
N ILE A 40 0.19 -14.76 0.05
CA ILE A 40 0.49 -13.52 0.81
C ILE A 40 -0.61 -12.48 0.62
N ILE A 41 -1.18 -12.37 -0.58
CA ILE A 41 -2.30 -11.47 -0.86
C ILE A 41 -3.55 -11.90 -0.07
N ASN A 42 -3.83 -13.20 0.02
CA ASN A 42 -4.92 -13.71 0.85
C ASN A 42 -4.67 -13.51 2.35
N GLU A 43 -3.41 -13.62 2.79
CA GLU A 43 -3.00 -13.30 4.17
C GLU A 43 -3.23 -11.81 4.45
N PHE A 44 -2.82 -10.93 3.53
CA PHE A 44 -3.04 -9.49 3.62
C PHE A 44 -4.53 -9.18 3.72
N GLN A 45 -5.37 -9.72 2.83
CA GLN A 45 -6.82 -9.48 2.86
C GLN A 45 -7.46 -9.81 4.21
N ARG A 46 -7.00 -10.88 4.88
CA ARG A 46 -7.59 -11.36 6.14
C ARG A 46 -7.05 -10.65 7.38
N ASN A 47 -5.77 -10.30 7.35
CA ASN A 47 -5.03 -9.89 8.53
C ASN A 47 -4.59 -8.42 8.50
N TYR A 48 -4.77 -7.71 7.38
CA TYR A 48 -4.32 -6.33 7.26
C TYR A 48 -5.03 -5.43 8.28
N LYS A 49 -4.20 -4.66 9.00
CA LYS A 49 -4.61 -3.59 9.89
C LYS A 49 -3.74 -2.38 9.63
N ALA A 50 -4.32 -1.20 9.76
CA ALA A 50 -3.59 0.06 9.63
C ALA A 50 -2.43 0.19 10.64
N SER A 51 -2.43 -0.55 11.75
CA SER A 51 -1.32 -0.64 12.72
C SER A 51 -0.12 -1.46 12.24
N ASP A 52 -0.30 -2.28 11.20
CA ASP A 52 0.71 -3.24 10.73
C ASP A 52 1.26 -2.85 9.35
N ALA A 53 0.83 -1.71 8.79
CA ALA A 53 1.24 -1.20 7.50
C ALA A 53 2.77 -1.09 7.31
N ILE A 54 3.55 -0.63 8.30
CA ILE A 54 5.04 -0.63 8.18
C ILE A 54 5.60 -2.06 8.03
N TRP A 55 5.04 -3.03 8.76
CA TRP A 55 5.48 -4.43 8.66
C TRP A 55 5.19 -4.98 7.26
N TRP A 56 4.00 -4.70 6.72
CA TRP A 56 3.64 -5.05 5.35
C TRP A 56 4.49 -4.30 4.31
N TYR A 57 4.90 -3.06 4.57
CA TYR A 57 5.74 -2.29 3.65
C TYR A 57 7.19 -2.79 3.64
N THR A 58 7.70 -3.25 4.78
CA THR A 58 9.08 -3.75 4.91
C THR A 58 9.22 -5.23 4.55
N ARG A 59 8.12 -6.00 4.56
CA ARG A 59 8.09 -7.38 4.05
C ARG A 59 8.34 -7.39 2.54
N GLN A 60 9.24 -8.27 2.09
CA GLN A 60 9.56 -8.44 0.66
C GLN A 60 8.46 -9.18 -0.12
N CYS A 61 7.26 -8.62 -0.20
CA CYS A 61 6.11 -9.15 -0.94
C CYS A 61 5.51 -8.10 -1.89
N PHE A 62 4.33 -8.40 -2.44
CA PHE A 62 3.64 -7.54 -3.39
C PHE A 62 3.49 -6.08 -2.94
N THR A 63 3.18 -5.79 -1.68
CA THR A 63 3.00 -4.42 -1.15
C THR A 63 4.25 -3.56 -1.34
N TYR A 64 5.41 -4.06 -0.92
CA TYR A 64 6.70 -3.39 -1.12
C TYR A 64 7.01 -3.16 -2.59
N LYS A 65 6.88 -4.22 -3.42
CA LYS A 65 7.21 -4.18 -4.85
C LYS A 65 6.31 -3.21 -5.61
N MET A 66 5.01 -3.27 -5.34
CA MET A 66 3.97 -2.53 -6.04
C MET A 66 4.03 -1.04 -5.67
N LEU A 67 4.10 -0.71 -4.37
CA LEU A 67 4.16 0.69 -3.94
C LEU A 67 5.45 1.38 -4.43
N ASN A 68 6.62 0.75 -4.22
CA ASN A 68 7.88 1.33 -4.68
C ASN A 68 7.99 1.36 -6.21
N GLY A 69 7.42 0.37 -6.89
CA GLY A 69 7.29 0.37 -8.35
C GLY A 69 6.48 1.58 -8.84
N ALA A 70 5.30 1.79 -8.26
CA ALA A 70 4.40 2.88 -8.62
C ALA A 70 4.99 4.26 -8.34
N LEU A 71 5.66 4.44 -7.20
CA LEU A 71 6.35 5.69 -6.86
C LEU A 71 7.50 5.97 -7.83
N ARG A 72 8.26 4.94 -8.23
CA ARG A 72 9.37 5.07 -9.17
C ARG A 72 8.91 5.40 -10.60
N THR A 73 7.78 4.84 -11.03
CA THR A 73 7.24 5.06 -12.38
C THR A 73 6.19 6.15 -12.46
N LEU A 74 5.82 6.75 -11.31
CA LEU A 74 4.71 7.69 -11.17
C LEU A 74 3.39 7.12 -11.76
N ASN A 75 3.15 5.82 -11.55
CA ASN A 75 1.92 5.18 -12.02
C ASN A 75 0.74 5.61 -11.14
N GLY A 76 -0.01 6.61 -11.62
CA GLY A 76 -1.13 7.21 -10.89
C GLY A 76 -2.23 6.23 -10.51
N ASP A 77 -2.59 5.28 -11.37
CA ASP A 77 -3.64 4.27 -11.07
C ASP A 77 -3.22 3.41 -9.87
N ILE A 78 -1.98 2.89 -9.88
CA ILE A 78 -1.48 2.08 -8.77
C ILE A 78 -1.30 2.94 -7.51
N MET A 79 -0.82 4.18 -7.64
CA MET A 79 -0.65 5.09 -6.51
C MET A 79 -1.99 5.39 -5.82
N ILE A 80 -3.06 5.60 -6.57
CA ILE A 80 -4.40 5.83 -6.02
C ILE A 80 -4.92 4.56 -5.31
N ARG A 81 -4.80 3.38 -5.94
CA ARG A 81 -5.19 2.08 -5.32
C ARG A 81 -4.42 1.79 -4.03
N MET A 82 -3.15 2.15 -4.01
CA MET A 82 -2.25 1.99 -2.85
C MET A 82 -2.29 3.17 -1.88
N GLY A 83 -3.11 4.19 -2.15
CA GLY A 83 -3.15 5.44 -1.38
C GLY A 83 -3.44 5.18 0.09
N PHE A 84 -4.45 4.36 0.39
CA PHE A 84 -4.81 4.02 1.77
C PHE A 84 -3.63 3.38 2.52
N PHE A 85 -2.91 2.48 1.85
CA PHE A 85 -1.77 1.78 2.43
C PHE A 85 -0.60 2.74 2.65
N LEU A 86 -0.34 3.64 1.70
CA LEU A 86 0.68 4.69 1.85
C LEU A 86 0.33 5.64 3.02
N CYS A 87 -0.94 6.02 3.16
CA CYS A 87 -1.43 6.83 4.28
C CYS A 87 -1.20 6.14 5.62
N ASP A 88 -1.52 4.85 5.73
CA ASP A 88 -1.31 4.08 6.94
C ASP A 88 0.19 3.94 7.28
N VAL A 89 1.04 3.67 6.28
CA VAL A 89 2.51 3.67 6.45
C VAL A 89 2.99 5.04 6.93
N HIS A 90 2.52 6.12 6.32
CA HIS A 90 2.94 7.47 6.68
C HIS A 90 2.55 7.81 8.12
N ARG A 91 1.29 7.56 8.50
CA ARG A 91 0.78 7.83 9.85
C ARG A 91 1.56 7.05 10.91
N GLN A 92 1.91 5.79 10.64
CA GLN A 92 2.75 5.03 11.58
C GLN A 92 4.16 5.61 11.72
N ILE A 93 4.79 6.03 10.62
CA ILE A 93 6.12 6.67 10.66
C ILE A 93 6.06 7.96 11.49
N GLU A 94 5.03 8.80 11.26
CA GLU A 94 4.83 10.01 12.05
C GLU A 94 4.60 9.71 13.53
N HIS A 95 3.84 8.67 13.84
CA HIS A 95 3.61 8.24 15.21
C HIS A 95 4.93 7.83 15.88
N LEU A 96 5.74 6.99 15.23
CA LEU A 96 7.05 6.55 15.74
C LEU A 96 8.02 7.73 15.95
N HIS A 97 8.08 8.66 14.99
CA HIS A 97 8.93 9.85 15.11
C HIS A 97 8.47 10.79 16.23
N LYS A 98 7.18 10.88 16.52
CA LYS A 98 6.66 11.68 17.66
C LYS A 98 6.96 11.04 19.02
N GLN A 99 7.36 9.77 19.06
CA GLN A 99 7.71 9.08 20.31
C GLN A 99 9.21 9.11 20.64
N GLN A 100 10.06 9.61 19.73
CA GLN A 100 11.50 9.85 19.95
C GLN A 100 11.77 11.28 20.41
#